data_AF-A0AAF0IFV5-F1
#
_entry.id   AF-A0AAF0IFV5-F1
#
_cell.length_a   1.000
_cell.length_b   1.000
_cell.length_c   1.000
_cell.angle_alpha   90.00
_cell.angle_beta   90.00
_cell.angle_gamma   90.00
#
_symmetry.space_group_name_H-M   'P 1'
#
loop_
_entity.id
_entity.type
_entity.pdbx_description
1 polymer ?
#
loop_
_entity_poly.entity_id
_entity_poly.type
_entity_poly.pdbx_seq_one_letter_code
_entity_poly.pdbx_strand_id
1 'polypeptide(L)'
;MKDMAYTTEALPVHTDTAYFTDAAGLQMFHLLSHTGGDGGETLLVDGFEAARILHTEKKDAYYALKHPIFSHHASGNKDICIRPGGGFPTFSHRTYTGELYQVRWNNEDRGAATSAPISTLERWYFAAREWSELLKRPSLVRQFKLEPGTPLSTCASHAYETSPLQENRY
;
A
#
# COMPACT_ATOMS: atom_id res chain seq x y z
N MET A 1 20.76 10.31 -2.18
CA MET A 1 19.71 9.45 -1.61
C MET A 1 19.36 8.43 -2.68
N LYS A 2 19.53 7.14 -2.43
CA LYS A 2 19.17 6.07 -3.40
C LYS A 2 17.80 5.52 -3.02
N ASP A 3 16.76 6.27 -3.34
CA ASP A 3 15.37 5.84 -3.22
C ASP A 3 14.74 6.01 -4.60
N MET A 4 13.90 5.06 -5.01
CA MET A 4 13.14 5.15 -6.25
C MET A 4 12.28 6.42 -6.30
N ALA A 5 11.87 6.94 -5.13
CA ALA A 5 11.15 8.20 -4.99
C ALA A 5 11.93 9.44 -5.47
N TYR A 6 13.25 9.36 -5.66
CA TYR A 6 14.07 10.44 -6.24
C TYR A 6 14.46 10.19 -7.70
N THR A 7 13.74 9.33 -8.39
CA THR A 7 13.91 9.09 -9.83
C THR A 7 12.69 9.57 -10.61
N THR A 8 12.78 9.61 -11.94
CA THR A 8 11.66 9.92 -12.83
C THR A 8 10.85 8.68 -13.21
N GLU A 9 11.14 7.53 -12.60
CA GLU A 9 10.44 6.28 -12.87
C GLU A 9 9.06 6.27 -12.21
N ALA A 10 8.11 5.61 -12.87
CA ALA A 10 6.77 5.46 -12.32
C ALA A 10 6.81 4.58 -11.06
N LEU A 11 6.33 5.12 -9.94
CA LEU A 11 6.17 4.33 -8.72
C LEU A 11 4.85 3.56 -8.79
N PRO A 12 4.88 2.22 -8.67
CA PRO A 12 3.65 1.46 -8.50
C PRO A 12 2.98 1.83 -7.16
N VAL A 13 1.69 1.49 -7.00
CA VAL A 13 0.98 1.66 -5.73
C VAL A 13 1.79 1.02 -4.60
N HIS A 14 2.07 1.81 -3.56
CA HIS A 14 2.78 1.37 -2.36
C HIS A 14 2.32 2.15 -1.12
N THR A 15 2.72 1.66 0.04
CA THR A 15 2.61 2.35 1.34
C THR A 15 4.00 2.67 1.84
N ASP A 16 4.24 3.92 2.23
CA ASP A 16 5.55 4.35 2.68
C ASP A 16 5.93 3.80 4.04
N THR A 17 7.23 3.85 4.34
CA THR A 17 7.78 3.56 5.67
C THR A 17 7.53 2.14 6.16
N ALA A 18 7.34 1.19 5.25
CA ALA A 18 7.14 -0.23 5.58
C ALA A 18 8.31 -0.83 6.39
N TYR A 19 9.50 -0.20 6.31
CA TYR A 19 10.70 -0.51 7.08
C TYR A 19 10.70 -0.04 8.54
N PHE A 20 9.73 0.77 8.99
CA PHE A 20 9.53 1.02 10.41
C PHE A 20 8.67 -0.09 11.05
N THR A 21 8.91 -0.36 12.34
CA THR A 21 8.05 -1.26 13.13
C THR A 21 6.62 -0.73 13.12
N ASP A 22 6.47 0.56 13.40
CA ASP A 22 5.22 1.31 13.27
C ASP A 22 5.31 2.23 12.03
N ALA A 23 4.62 1.85 10.96
CA ALA A 23 4.60 2.62 9.72
C ALA A 23 3.74 3.88 9.89
N ALA A 24 4.09 4.95 9.19
CA ALA A 24 3.35 6.20 9.26
C ALA A 24 1.88 6.00 8.84
N GLY A 25 0.95 6.39 9.71
CA GLY A 25 -0.49 6.27 9.44
C GLY A 25 -1.08 7.39 8.60
N LEU A 26 -0.36 8.51 8.46
CA LEU A 26 -0.74 9.66 7.66
C LEU A 26 0.47 10.13 6.86
N GLN A 27 0.24 10.45 5.59
CA GLN A 27 1.24 11.03 4.71
C GLN A 27 0.72 12.30 4.07
N MET A 28 1.60 13.29 3.97
CA MET A 28 1.31 14.57 3.33
C MET A 28 2.39 14.88 2.30
N PHE A 29 1.95 15.16 1.07
CA PHE A 29 2.80 15.66 0.01
C PHE A 29 2.40 17.10 -0.31
N HIS A 30 3.37 17.96 -0.60
CA HIS A 30 3.11 19.33 -1.04
C HIS A 30 3.90 19.57 -2.32
N LEU A 31 3.19 19.81 -3.42
CA LEU A 31 3.84 20.09 -4.69
C LEU A 31 4.36 21.53 -4.70
N LEU A 32 5.67 21.72 -4.72
CA LEU A 32 6.30 23.05 -4.76
C LEU A 32 6.52 23.56 -6.18
N SER A 33 6.83 22.67 -7.11
CA SER A 33 7.13 23.01 -8.51
C SER A 33 6.94 21.81 -9.41
N HIS A 34 6.42 22.04 -10.61
CA HIS A 34 6.37 21.04 -11.69
C HIS A 34 6.72 21.75 -13.01
N THR A 35 8.00 21.74 -13.38
CA THR A 35 8.53 22.47 -14.54
C THR A 35 9.35 21.55 -15.44
N GLY A 36 9.17 21.64 -16.76
CA GLY A 36 10.08 21.02 -17.73
C GLY A 36 9.80 19.54 -18.07
N GLY A 37 8.55 19.09 -18.01
CA GLY A 37 8.17 17.75 -18.44
C GLY A 37 6.66 17.49 -18.40
N ASP A 38 6.25 16.35 -18.96
CA ASP A 38 4.90 15.79 -18.91
C ASP A 38 4.84 14.63 -17.90
N GLY A 39 3.65 14.23 -17.45
CA GLY A 39 3.45 13.16 -16.46
C GLY A 39 3.34 13.68 -15.01
N GLY A 40 3.81 12.88 -14.04
CA GLY A 40 3.78 13.23 -12.61
C GLY A 40 2.40 13.11 -11.96
N GLU A 41 1.50 12.32 -12.56
CA GLU A 41 0.19 12.05 -12.01
C GLU A 41 0.32 11.33 -10.67
N THR A 42 -0.41 11.83 -9.68
CA THR A 42 -0.61 11.12 -8.43
C THR A 42 -1.56 9.96 -8.66
N LEU A 43 -1.21 8.80 -8.11
CA LEU A 43 -2.02 7.60 -8.15
C LEU A 43 -2.35 7.16 -6.72
N LEU A 44 -3.65 7.05 -6.42
CA LEU A 44 -4.16 6.55 -5.14
C LEU A 44 -5.07 5.33 -5.36
N VAL A 45 -5.02 4.42 -4.38
CA VAL A 45 -5.92 3.26 -4.29
C VAL A 45 -6.38 3.11 -2.84
N ASP A 46 -7.65 2.77 -2.65
CA ASP A 46 -8.15 2.32 -1.35
C ASP A 46 -7.70 0.88 -1.09
N GLY A 47 -6.68 0.74 -0.24
CA GLY A 47 -6.11 -0.56 0.12
C GLY A 47 -7.07 -1.48 0.89
N PHE A 48 -8.05 -0.95 1.62
CA PHE A 48 -9.02 -1.75 2.36
C PHE A 48 -10.09 -2.31 1.44
N GLU A 49 -10.61 -1.48 0.54
CA GLU A 49 -11.54 -1.95 -0.49
C GLU A 49 -10.88 -2.98 -1.41
N ALA A 50 -9.65 -2.73 -1.86
CA ALA A 50 -8.89 -3.71 -2.62
C ALA A 50 -8.71 -5.03 -1.84
N ALA A 51 -8.38 -4.97 -0.55
CA ALA A 51 -8.21 -6.16 0.28
C ALA A 51 -9.53 -6.93 0.44
N ARG A 52 -10.67 -6.24 0.55
CA ARG A 52 -12.01 -6.84 0.57
C ARG A 52 -12.31 -7.57 -0.73
N ILE A 53 -12.03 -6.96 -1.88
CA ILE A 53 -12.21 -7.58 -3.20
C ILE A 53 -11.32 -8.82 -3.33
N LEU A 54 -10.05 -8.75 -2.94
CA LEU A 54 -9.14 -9.91 -2.98
C LEU A 54 -9.67 -11.06 -2.11
N HIS A 55 -10.17 -10.75 -0.91
CA HIS A 55 -10.77 -11.75 -0.04
C HIS A 55 -11.98 -12.45 -0.68
N THR A 56 -12.83 -11.70 -1.37
CA THR A 56 -14.02 -12.25 -2.05
C THR A 56 -13.65 -13.07 -3.29
N GLU A 57 -12.75 -12.57 -4.14
CA GLU A 57 -12.44 -13.20 -5.43
C GLU A 57 -11.37 -14.29 -5.36
N LYS A 58 -10.37 -14.11 -4.48
CA LYS A 58 -9.15 -14.93 -4.39
C LYS A 58 -8.76 -15.16 -2.92
N LYS A 59 -9.64 -15.83 -2.19
CA LYS A 59 -9.51 -16.05 -0.74
C LYS A 59 -8.15 -16.62 -0.31
N ASP A 60 -7.59 -17.57 -1.06
CA ASP A 60 -6.29 -18.17 -0.76
C ASP A 60 -5.14 -17.16 -0.88
N ALA A 61 -5.20 -16.26 -1.89
CA ALA A 61 -4.22 -15.19 -2.04
C ALA A 61 -4.30 -14.22 -0.87
N TYR A 62 -5.52 -13.85 -0.46
CA TYR A 62 -5.72 -13.00 0.71
C TYR A 62 -5.09 -13.61 1.97
N TYR A 63 -5.35 -14.89 2.25
CA TYR A 63 -4.77 -15.56 3.43
C TYR A 63 -3.26 -15.69 3.38
N ALA A 64 -2.68 -15.96 2.21
CA ALA A 64 -1.22 -16.00 2.05
C ALA A 64 -0.57 -14.66 2.46
N LEU A 65 -1.21 -13.54 2.14
CA LEU A 65 -0.74 -12.18 2.48
C LEU A 65 -0.97 -11.77 3.95
N LYS A 66 -1.70 -12.57 4.74
CA LYS A 66 -1.82 -12.40 6.21
C LYS A 66 -0.60 -12.92 6.98
N HIS A 67 0.32 -13.63 6.32
CA HIS A 67 1.48 -14.23 6.98
C HIS A 67 2.74 -13.37 6.80
N PRO A 68 3.47 -13.06 7.90
CA PRO A 68 4.70 -12.27 7.84
C PRO A 68 5.87 -13.13 7.35
N ILE A 69 6.03 -13.22 6.02
CA ILE A 69 7.14 -13.97 5.41
C ILE A 69 8.37 -13.09 5.21
N PHE A 70 8.14 -11.80 4.93
CA PHE A 70 9.19 -10.85 4.60
C PHE A 70 9.30 -9.77 5.67
N SER A 71 10.52 -9.28 5.87
CA SER A 71 10.77 -8.01 6.53
C SER A 71 10.96 -6.92 5.47
N HIS A 72 11.01 -5.66 5.90
CA HIS A 72 11.30 -4.52 5.04
C HIS A 72 12.59 -3.85 5.53
N HIS A 73 13.28 -3.09 4.69
CA HIS A 73 14.44 -2.34 5.12
C HIS A 73 14.66 -1.08 4.28
N ALA A 74 15.16 -0.03 4.93
CA ALA A 74 15.78 1.09 4.24
C ALA A 74 17.29 0.98 4.43
N SER A 75 18.00 0.59 3.36
CA SER A 75 19.46 0.48 3.35
C SER A 75 20.00 0.86 1.98
N GLY A 76 21.15 1.52 1.92
CA GLY A 76 21.74 1.95 0.65
C GLY A 76 22.32 3.36 0.66
N ASN A 77 21.99 4.15 1.69
CA ASN A 77 22.70 5.37 2.04
C ASN A 77 23.81 5.06 3.05
N LYS A 78 24.90 5.83 3.01
CA LYS A 78 26.02 5.69 3.96
C LYS A 78 25.49 5.83 5.40
N ASP A 79 25.86 4.89 6.26
CA ASP A 79 25.52 4.87 7.69
C ASP A 79 24.01 4.74 8.02
N ILE A 80 23.17 4.36 7.04
CA ILE A 80 21.73 4.12 7.25
C ILE A 80 21.38 2.66 6.97
N CYS A 81 20.87 1.98 8.00
CA CYS A 81 20.22 0.68 7.89
C CYS A 81 19.07 0.63 8.89
N ILE A 82 17.84 0.78 8.41
CA ILE A 82 16.63 0.73 9.23
C ILE A 82 15.90 -0.56 8.89
N ARG A 83 15.51 -1.31 9.91
CA ARG A 83 14.69 -2.52 9.80
C ARG A 83 13.65 -2.52 10.91
N PRO A 84 12.46 -3.08 10.66
CA PRO A 84 11.47 -3.26 11.68
C PRO A 84 11.92 -4.36 12.65
N GLY A 85 11.37 -4.39 13.87
CA GLY A 85 11.70 -5.38 14.89
C GLY A 85 11.34 -6.83 14.52
N GLY A 86 10.62 -7.04 13.42
CA GLY A 86 10.23 -8.36 12.91
C GLY A 86 9.64 -8.30 11.50
N GLY A 87 9.22 -9.45 10.97
CA GLY A 87 8.41 -9.49 9.76
C GLY A 87 6.97 -9.05 10.05
N PHE A 88 6.39 -8.26 9.14
CA PHE A 88 5.00 -7.81 9.23
C PHE A 88 4.24 -8.29 8.00
N PRO A 89 2.99 -8.77 8.15
CA PRO A 89 2.22 -9.21 7.01
C PRO A 89 1.75 -8.01 6.18
N THR A 90 1.43 -8.26 4.91
CA THR A 90 0.80 -7.25 4.06
C THR A 90 -0.56 -6.86 4.60
N PHE A 91 -1.33 -7.81 5.16
CA PHE A 91 -2.61 -7.53 5.78
C PHE A 91 -2.57 -7.80 7.28
N SER A 92 -2.47 -6.73 8.07
CA SER A 92 -2.43 -6.81 9.53
C SER A 92 -3.84 -6.71 10.13
N HIS A 93 -4.13 -7.63 11.05
CA HIS A 93 -5.45 -7.78 11.63
C HIS A 93 -5.41 -7.65 13.15
N ARG A 94 -6.46 -7.06 13.72
CA ARG A 94 -6.62 -7.00 15.18
C ARG A 94 -6.88 -8.41 15.69
N THR A 95 -6.11 -8.85 16.68
CA THR A 95 -6.17 -10.22 17.22
C THR A 95 -7.57 -10.60 17.72
N TYR A 96 -8.29 -9.66 18.35
CA TYR A 96 -9.58 -9.95 18.99
C TYR A 96 -10.79 -9.82 18.06
N THR A 97 -10.76 -8.88 17.11
CA THR A 97 -11.91 -8.62 16.22
C THR A 97 -11.75 -9.28 14.85
N GLY A 98 -10.52 -9.64 14.47
CA GLY A 98 -10.22 -10.13 13.13
C GLY A 98 -10.37 -9.06 12.05
N GLU A 99 -10.49 -7.79 12.43
CA GLU A 99 -10.63 -6.65 11.51
C GLU A 99 -9.27 -6.29 10.91
N LEU A 100 -9.24 -6.05 9.59
CA LEU A 100 -8.09 -5.49 8.89
C LEU A 100 -7.88 -4.04 9.36
N TYR A 101 -6.71 -3.73 9.91
CA TYR A 101 -6.40 -2.36 10.37
C TYR A 101 -5.24 -1.71 9.61
N GLN A 102 -4.44 -2.47 8.87
CA GLN A 102 -3.32 -1.93 8.10
C GLN A 102 -3.05 -2.79 6.86
N VAL A 103 -2.80 -2.10 5.75
CA VAL A 103 -2.17 -2.65 4.55
C VAL A 103 -0.72 -2.18 4.54
N ARG A 104 0.24 -3.10 4.41
CA ARG A 104 1.67 -2.82 4.27
C ARG A 104 2.19 -3.42 2.97
N TRP A 105 2.44 -2.56 1.99
CA TRP A 105 2.82 -2.98 0.66
C TRP A 105 3.85 -2.03 0.06
N ASN A 106 5.12 -2.41 0.08
CA ASN A 106 6.18 -1.74 -0.65
C ASN A 106 7.17 -2.78 -1.18
N ASN A 107 7.20 -2.95 -2.50
CA ASN A 107 8.06 -3.93 -3.15
C ASN A 107 9.54 -3.54 -3.08
N GLU A 108 9.86 -2.25 -3.14
CA GLU A 108 11.23 -1.73 -3.17
C GLU A 108 11.89 -1.86 -1.79
N ASP A 109 11.10 -1.71 -0.72
CA ASP A 109 11.57 -1.87 0.65
C ASP A 109 11.61 -3.35 1.09
N ARG A 110 11.04 -4.28 0.31
CA ARG A 110 10.88 -5.68 0.75
C ARG A 110 12.24 -6.39 0.77
N GLY A 111 12.62 -6.87 1.95
CA GLY A 111 13.82 -7.68 2.14
C GLY A 111 13.68 -9.09 1.59
N ALA A 112 14.78 -9.84 1.61
CA ALA A 112 14.76 -11.27 1.28
C ALA A 112 14.01 -12.08 2.34
N ALA A 113 13.35 -13.16 1.91
CA ALA A 113 12.82 -14.15 2.84
C ALA A 113 13.99 -14.83 3.56
N THR A 114 13.99 -14.78 4.89
CA THR A 114 15.06 -15.37 5.70
C THR A 114 14.72 -16.78 6.18
N SER A 115 13.43 -17.13 6.27
CA SER A 115 12.98 -18.45 6.72
C SER A 115 11.53 -18.73 6.34
N ALA A 116 11.31 -19.47 5.24
CA ALA A 116 10.02 -20.06 4.91
C ALA A 116 10.20 -21.28 3.98
N PRO A 117 9.36 -22.32 4.09
CA PRO A 117 9.33 -23.40 3.10
C PRO A 117 9.08 -22.87 1.69
N ILE A 118 9.67 -23.50 0.67
CA ILE A 118 9.51 -23.10 -0.74
C ILE A 118 8.02 -23.00 -1.13
N SER A 119 7.21 -23.99 -0.76
CA SER A 119 5.77 -23.99 -1.04
C SER A 119 5.01 -22.81 -0.40
N THR A 120 5.50 -22.29 0.72
CA THR A 120 4.94 -21.09 1.35
C THR A 120 5.37 -19.82 0.61
N LEU A 121 6.62 -19.77 0.13
CA LEU A 121 7.10 -18.68 -0.72
C LEU A 121 6.36 -18.62 -2.06
N GLU A 122 6.16 -19.77 -2.72
CA GLU A 122 5.42 -19.85 -3.99
C GLU A 122 3.99 -19.34 -3.86
N ARG A 123 3.28 -19.78 -2.81
CA ARG A 123 1.92 -19.29 -2.51
C ARG A 123 1.90 -17.79 -2.26
N TRP A 124 2.90 -17.26 -1.56
CA TRP A 124 2.97 -15.83 -1.30
C TRP A 124 3.27 -15.03 -2.56
N TYR A 125 4.21 -15.46 -3.41
CA TYR A 125 4.50 -14.77 -4.67
C TYR A 125 3.33 -14.83 -5.65
N PHE A 126 2.60 -15.96 -5.70
CA PHE A 126 1.33 -16.03 -6.43
C PHE A 126 0.34 -14.99 -5.90
N ALA A 127 0.16 -14.92 -4.58
CA ALA A 127 -0.74 -13.96 -3.96
C ALA A 127 -0.32 -12.50 -4.17
N ALA A 128 0.97 -12.20 -4.07
CA ALA A 128 1.57 -10.91 -4.33
C ALA A 128 1.32 -10.44 -5.78
N ARG A 129 1.35 -11.36 -6.74
CA ARG A 129 0.98 -11.09 -8.13
C ARG A 129 -0.51 -10.76 -8.26
N GLU A 130 -1.40 -11.60 -7.70
CA GLU A 130 -2.85 -11.35 -7.75
C GLU A 130 -3.20 -9.98 -7.10
N TRP A 131 -2.55 -9.65 -5.98
CA TRP A 131 -2.68 -8.36 -5.32
C TRP A 131 -2.18 -7.21 -6.19
N SER A 132 -0.98 -7.32 -6.75
CA SER A 132 -0.41 -6.29 -7.62
C SER A 132 -1.25 -6.05 -8.88
N GLU A 133 -1.87 -7.08 -9.45
CA GLU A 133 -2.76 -6.94 -10.61
C GLU A 133 -4.11 -6.34 -10.21
N LEU A 134 -4.64 -6.70 -9.04
CA LEU A 134 -5.87 -6.09 -8.51
C LEU A 134 -5.72 -4.58 -8.31
N LEU A 135 -4.59 -4.13 -7.76
CA LEU A 135 -4.31 -2.70 -7.52
C LEU A 135 -4.23 -1.87 -8.81
N LYS A 136 -4.06 -2.50 -9.98
CA LYS A 136 -4.04 -1.82 -11.29
C LYS A 136 -5.43 -1.68 -11.91
N ARG A 137 -6.48 -2.26 -11.33
CA ARG A 137 -7.83 -2.21 -11.91
C ARG A 137 -8.31 -0.75 -12.01
N PRO A 138 -8.81 -0.31 -13.18
CA PRO A 138 -9.30 1.06 -13.36
C PRO A 138 -10.38 1.47 -12.35
N SER A 139 -11.18 0.52 -11.85
CA SER A 139 -12.22 0.77 -10.85
C SER A 139 -11.68 1.13 -9.46
N LEU A 140 -10.43 0.76 -9.15
CA LEU A 140 -9.77 1.01 -7.86
C LEU A 140 -8.81 2.18 -7.90
N VAL A 141 -8.32 2.52 -9.09
CA VAL A 141 -7.30 3.55 -9.29
C VAL A 141 -7.95 4.92 -9.40
N ARG A 142 -7.47 5.86 -8.58
CA ARG A 142 -7.73 7.29 -8.73
C ARG A 142 -6.45 7.97 -9.18
N GLN A 143 -6.49 8.60 -10.35
CA GLN A 143 -5.38 9.35 -10.91
C GLN A 143 -5.77 10.81 -11.09
N PHE A 144 -4.88 11.71 -10.66
CA PHE A 144 -5.05 13.15 -10.82
C PHE A 144 -3.68 13.82 -10.77
N LYS A 145 -3.58 15.04 -11.29
CA LYS A 145 -2.36 15.83 -11.26
C LYS A 145 -2.46 16.90 -10.19
N LEU A 146 -1.44 17.02 -9.35
CA LEU A 146 -1.35 18.10 -8.37
C LEU A 146 -0.90 19.38 -9.06
N GLU A 147 -1.40 20.51 -8.55
CA GLU A 147 -0.95 21.84 -8.95
C GLU A 147 0.02 22.41 -7.89
N PRO A 148 1.06 23.15 -8.30
CA PRO A 148 1.97 23.78 -7.35
C PRO A 148 1.22 24.61 -6.29
N GLY A 149 1.60 24.46 -5.03
CA GLY A 149 0.93 25.07 -3.88
C GLY A 149 -0.21 24.23 -3.28
N THR A 150 -0.53 23.08 -3.86
CA THR A 150 -1.60 22.19 -3.36
C THR A 150 -1.03 21.09 -2.45
N PRO A 151 -1.59 20.89 -1.23
CA PRO A 151 -1.29 19.74 -0.42
C PRO A 151 -2.13 18.52 -0.83
N LEU A 152 -1.52 17.35 -0.78
CA LEU A 152 -2.20 16.06 -0.77
C LEU A 152 -2.07 15.45 0.62
N SER A 153 -3.19 15.14 1.26
CA SER A 153 -3.23 14.40 2.51
C SER A 153 -4.12 13.16 2.39
N THR A 154 -3.59 11.98 2.69
CA THR A 154 -4.38 10.74 2.75
C THR A 154 -4.94 10.56 4.16
N CYS A 155 -6.06 11.22 4.47
CA CYS A 155 -6.72 11.02 5.78
C CYS A 155 -7.56 9.73 5.74
N ALA A 156 -7.27 8.77 6.61
CA ALA A 156 -8.03 7.53 6.79
C ALA A 156 -9.36 7.75 7.55
N SER A 157 -10.11 8.80 7.21
CA SER A 157 -11.42 9.09 7.80
C SER A 157 -12.51 9.03 6.74
N HIS A 158 -13.16 7.87 6.64
CA HIS A 158 -14.57 7.67 6.23
C HIS A 158 -15.14 8.73 5.27
N ALA A 159 -14.91 8.55 3.97
CA ALA A 159 -15.72 9.19 2.94
C ALA A 159 -16.94 8.30 2.63
N TYR A 160 -17.94 8.32 3.52
CA TYR A 160 -19.30 7.94 3.11
C TYR A 160 -19.96 9.20 2.54
N GLU A 161 -20.11 9.25 1.22
CA GLU A 161 -21.08 10.16 0.61
C GLU A 161 -22.46 9.75 1.12
N THR A 162 -23.13 10.67 1.82
CA THR A 162 -24.52 10.53 2.22
C THR A 162 -25.39 10.46 0.97
N SER A 163 -25.88 9.27 0.64
CA SER A 163 -27.00 9.12 -0.30
C SER A 163 -28.22 9.86 0.27
N PRO A 164 -28.90 10.72 -0.51
CA PRO A 164 -30.06 11.45 -0.02
C PRO A 164 -31.18 10.45 0.31
N LEU A 165 -31.76 10.65 1.49
CA LEU A 165 -32.95 9.99 2.00
C LEU A 165 -33.97 9.75 0.88
N GLN A 166 -34.23 8.48 0.54
CA GLN A 166 -35.49 8.13 -0.09
C GLN A 166 -36.57 8.22 0.99
N GLU A 167 -37.17 9.40 1.12
CA GLU A 167 -38.56 9.50 1.47
C GLU A 167 -39.35 8.65 0.46
N ASN A 168 -39.93 7.55 0.91
CA ASN A 168 -41.24 7.15 0.41
C ASN A 168 -42.00 6.32 1.44
N ARG A 169 -43.16 6.89 1.77
CA ARG A 169 -44.30 6.32 2.47
C ARG A 169 -44.72 5.03 1.77
N TYR A 170 -44.88 3.92 2.49
CA TYR A 170 -46.13 3.36 3.02
C TYR A 170 -45.79 2.15 3.88
#